data_AF-A0A1Q2C648-F1
#
_entry.id   AF-A0A1Q2C648-F1
#
_cell.length_a   1.000
_cell.length_b   1.000
_cell.length_c   1.000
_cell.angle_alpha   90.00
_cell.angle_beta   90.00
_cell.angle_gamma   90.00
#
_symmetry.space_group_name_H-M   'P 1'
#
loop_
_entity.id
_entity.type
_entity.pdbx_description
1 polymer ?
#
loop_
_entity_poly.entity_id
_entity_poly.type
_entity_poly.pdbx_seq_one_letter_code
_entity_poly.pdbx_strand_id
1 'polypeptide(L)'
;MEKETMGTVISVTKQWWLKVNRKPVRAHAMDGAAFPHTIKVKYTIDGKDYICRKWIGAGNNVPDKGTTIKVTYWEDKPSKARIEL
;
A
#
# COMPACT_ATOMS: atom_id res chain seq x y z
N MET A 1 -1.10 12.06 -20.11
CA MET A 1 -0.59 10.70 -20.41
C MET A 1 -0.19 10.01 -19.10
N GLU A 2 -0.28 8.68 -19.00
CA GLU A 2 0.23 7.95 -17.81
C GLU A 2 1.72 7.67 -17.96
N LYS A 3 2.48 7.92 -16.90
CA LYS A 3 3.93 7.70 -16.81
C LYS A 3 4.27 6.85 -15.60
N GLU A 4 5.37 6.13 -15.67
CA GLU A 4 5.86 5.28 -14.59
C GLU A 4 7.05 5.92 -13.87
N THR A 5 7.11 5.76 -12.56
CA THR A 5 8.27 6.11 -11.75
C THR A 5 8.47 5.08 -10.63
N MET A 6 9.61 5.16 -9.97
CA MET A 6 9.89 4.37 -8.77
C MET A 6 9.58 5.19 -7.52
N GLY A 7 8.75 4.63 -6.65
CA GLY A 7 8.44 5.19 -5.34
C GLY A 7 8.97 4.31 -4.21
N THR A 8 9.24 4.90 -3.06
CA THR A 8 9.68 4.19 -1.85
C THR A 8 8.54 4.13 -0.83
N VAL A 9 8.28 2.95 -0.26
CA VAL A 9 7.32 2.79 0.83
C VAL A 9 7.85 3.48 2.08
N ILE A 10 7.20 4.54 2.53
CA ILE A 10 7.61 5.32 3.71
C ILE A 10 6.85 4.90 4.99
N SER A 11 5.69 4.26 4.84
CA SER A 11 4.86 3.84 5.97
C SER A 11 4.01 2.65 5.58
N VAL A 12 3.90 1.70 6.50
CA VAL A 12 2.99 0.55 6.42
C VAL A 12 2.17 0.56 7.70
N THR A 13 0.85 0.73 7.59
CA THR A 13 -0.04 0.82 8.75
C THR A 13 -1.05 -0.31 8.71
N LYS A 14 -0.99 -1.20 9.70
CA LYS A 14 -1.97 -2.26 9.91
C LYS A 14 -3.29 -1.67 10.39
N GLN A 15 -4.38 -2.08 9.75
CA GLN A 15 -5.72 -1.60 10.05
C GLN A 15 -6.39 -2.53 11.07
N TRP A 16 -5.97 -2.42 12.33
CA TRP A 16 -6.40 -3.30 13.43
C TRP A 16 -7.93 -3.35 13.64
N TRP A 17 -8.63 -2.30 13.26
CA TRP A 17 -10.09 -2.21 13.38
C TRP A 17 -10.84 -3.13 12.41
N LEU A 18 -10.21 -3.58 11.31
CA LEU A 18 -10.81 -4.50 10.34
C LEU A 18 -10.11 -5.85 10.36
N LYS A 19 -10.66 -6.77 11.17
CA LYS A 19 -10.18 -8.14 11.24
C LYS A 19 -10.99 -9.05 10.32
N VAL A 20 -10.31 -9.70 9.38
CA VAL A 20 -10.89 -10.71 8.50
C VAL A 20 -10.49 -12.09 9.01
N ASN A 21 -11.47 -12.90 9.40
CA ASN A 21 -11.22 -14.29 9.79
C ASN A 21 -11.16 -15.16 8.53
N ARG A 22 -10.04 -15.85 8.32
CA ARG A 22 -9.86 -16.76 7.17
C ARG A 22 -10.25 -18.22 7.46
N LYS A 23 -10.60 -18.52 8.71
CA LYS A 23 -11.02 -19.85 9.16
C LYS A 23 -12.49 -19.83 9.60
N PRO A 24 -13.25 -20.91 9.37
CA PRO A 24 -14.64 -21.02 9.82
C PRO A 24 -14.76 -21.14 11.35
N VAL A 25 -13.77 -21.78 12.00
CA VAL A 25 -13.70 -21.94 13.46
C VAL A 25 -12.35 -21.40 13.93
N ARG A 26 -12.33 -20.75 15.10
CA ARG A 26 -11.15 -20.14 15.71
C ARG A 26 -10.89 -20.77 17.07
N ALA A 27 -9.67 -21.23 17.31
CA ALA A 27 -9.26 -21.73 18.62
C ALA A 27 -9.01 -20.59 19.64
N HIS A 28 -8.62 -19.42 19.15
CA HIS A 28 -8.39 -18.22 19.96
C HIS A 28 -8.58 -16.94 19.13
N ALA A 29 -8.50 -15.77 19.77
CA ALA A 29 -8.78 -14.49 19.12
C ALA A 29 -7.98 -14.31 17.82
N MET A 30 -6.65 -14.45 17.83
CA MET A 30 -5.83 -14.22 16.63
C MET A 30 -5.75 -15.40 15.63
N ASP A 31 -6.44 -16.51 15.89
CA ASP A 31 -6.37 -17.69 15.03
C ASP A 31 -7.03 -17.42 13.67
N GLY A 32 -6.25 -17.53 12.60
CA GLY A 32 -6.69 -17.24 11.23
C GLY A 32 -7.04 -15.77 10.98
N ALA A 33 -6.62 -14.85 11.84
CA ALA A 33 -6.88 -13.43 11.70
C ALA A 33 -5.97 -12.79 10.66
N ALA A 34 -6.55 -12.17 9.63
CA ALA A 34 -5.86 -11.35 8.66
C ALA A 34 -6.34 -9.90 8.77
N PHE A 35 -5.43 -8.96 8.56
CA PHE A 35 -5.72 -7.53 8.63
C PHE A 35 -5.30 -6.87 7.32
N PRO A 36 -6.09 -5.93 6.79
CA PRO A 36 -5.66 -5.11 5.70
C PRO A 36 -4.62 -4.10 6.18
N HIS A 37 -3.86 -3.56 5.23
CA HIS A 37 -2.81 -2.59 5.49
C HIS A 37 -2.97 -1.40 4.56
N THR A 38 -2.65 -0.21 5.05
CA THR A 38 -2.50 0.97 4.20
C THR A 38 -1.02 1.28 4.08
N ILE A 39 -0.52 1.31 2.85
CA ILE A 39 0.84 1.75 2.57
C ILE A 39 0.84 3.20 2.11
N LYS A 40 1.90 3.95 2.45
CA LYS A 40 2.20 5.27 1.89
C LYS A 40 3.51 5.17 1.12
N VAL A 41 3.50 5.68 -0.09
CA VAL A 41 4.63 5.58 -1.03
C VAL A 41 4.99 6.97 -1.47
N LYS A 42 6.25 7.33 -1.24
CA LYS A 42 6.84 8.60 -1.66
C LYS A 42 7.51 8.42 -3.01
N TYR A 43 7.25 9.30 -3.95
CA TYR A 43 7.93 9.36 -5.24
C TYR A 43 8.22 10.82 -5.59
N THR A 44 9.25 11.04 -6.38
CA THR A 44 9.73 12.39 -6.71
C THR A 44 9.65 12.59 -8.21
N ILE A 45 8.98 13.67 -8.64
CA ILE A 45 8.86 14.07 -10.05
C ILE A 45 9.36 15.52 -10.15
N ASP A 46 10.31 15.79 -11.04
CA ASP A 46 10.88 17.12 -11.28
C ASP A 46 11.33 17.84 -9.99
N GLY A 47 11.96 17.11 -9.07
CA GLY A 47 12.43 17.63 -7.78
C GLY A 47 11.34 17.86 -6.74
N LYS A 48 10.07 17.56 -7.05
CA LYS A 48 8.94 17.68 -6.12
C LYS A 48 8.49 16.32 -5.61
N ASP A 49 8.31 16.24 -4.29
CA ASP A 49 7.88 15.03 -3.62
C ASP A 49 6.36 14.89 -3.62
N TYR A 50 5.90 13.68 -3.92
CA TYR A 50 4.50 13.29 -3.91
C TYR A 50 4.32 12.04 -3.05
N ILE A 51 3.13 11.90 -2.48
CA ILE A 51 2.76 10.74 -1.65
C ILE A 51 1.47 10.14 -2.18
N CYS A 52 1.53 8.87 -2.57
CA CYS A 52 0.36 8.05 -2.88
C CYS A 52 0.09 7.06 -1.75
N ARG A 53 -1.18 6.67 -1.58
CA ARG A 53 -1.59 5.66 -0.61
C ARG A 53 -2.28 4.52 -1.34
N LYS A 54 -2.02 3.28 -0.91
CA LYS A 54 -2.76 2.10 -1.40
C LYS A 54 -3.26 1.30 -0.23
N TRP A 55 -4.52 0.90 -0.31
CA TRP A 55 -5.12 -0.10 0.57
C TRP A 55 -4.79 -1.48 0.04
N ILE A 56 -4.28 -2.34 0.92
CA ILE A 56 -3.96 -3.73 0.64
C ILE A 56 -4.94 -4.59 1.42
N GLY A 57 -5.71 -5.40 0.69
CA GLY A 57 -6.71 -6.29 1.28
C GLY A 57 -6.09 -7.29 2.26
N ALA A 58 -6.87 -7.73 3.24
CA ALA A 58 -6.40 -8.67 4.26
C ALA A 58 -5.92 -9.98 3.62
N GLY A 59 -4.75 -10.45 4.03
CA GLY A 59 -4.17 -11.71 3.56
C GLY A 59 -3.39 -11.63 2.24
N ASN A 60 -3.29 -10.44 1.63
CA ASN A 60 -2.36 -10.19 0.53
C ASN A 60 -0.96 -9.87 1.05
N ASN A 61 0.05 -10.00 0.17
CA ASN A 61 1.42 -9.57 0.47
C ASN A 61 1.47 -8.05 0.64
N VAL A 62 2.13 -7.62 1.71
CA VAL A 62 2.30 -6.21 2.07
C VAL A 62 3.79 -5.89 1.91
N PRO A 63 4.17 -4.93 1.04
CA PRO A 63 5.55 -4.49 0.94
C PRO A 63 6.05 -3.89 2.25
N ASP A 64 7.31 -4.11 2.56
CA ASP A 64 7.96 -3.53 3.74
C ASP A 64 8.26 -2.05 3.56
N LYS A 65 8.46 -1.36 4.69
CA LYS A 65 8.96 0.02 4.67
C LYS A 65 10.38 0.04 4.09
N GLY A 66 10.62 0.96 3.17
CA GLY A 66 11.88 1.08 2.43
C GLY A 66 11.89 0.33 1.10
N THR A 67 10.91 -0.55 0.84
CA THR A 67 10.81 -1.23 -0.46
C THR A 67 10.51 -0.21 -1.57
N THR A 68 11.22 -0.34 -2.68
CA THR A 68 10.95 0.42 -3.90
C THR A 68 9.90 -0.29 -4.74
N ILE A 69 8.88 0.44 -5.17
CA ILE A 69 7.76 -0.09 -5.94
C ILE A 69 7.44 0.85 -7.11
N LYS A 70 6.83 0.29 -8.15
CA LYS A 70 6.42 1.08 -9.32
C LYS A 70 5.15 1.89 -9.01
N VAL A 71 5.18 3.16 -9.39
CA VAL A 71 4.07 4.10 -9.27
C VAL A 71 3.76 4.66 -10.64
N THR A 72 2.51 4.50 -11.07
CA THR A 72 2.00 5.08 -12.31
C THR A 72 1.29 6.39 -11.97
N TYR A 73 1.68 7.50 -12.59
CA TYR A 73 1.11 8.81 -12.33
C TYR A 73 0.66 9.49 -13.63
N TRP A 74 -0.26 10.44 -13.49
CA TRP A 74 -0.69 11.28 -14.61
C TRP A 74 0.27 12.45 -14.79
N GLU A 75 0.86 12.59 -15.97
CA GLU A 75 1.84 13.63 -16.26
C GLU A 75 1.32 15.05 -15.99
N ASP A 76 0.10 15.36 -16.44
CA ASP A 76 -0.53 16.68 -16.27
C ASP A 76 -0.90 16.97 -14.80
N LYS A 77 -1.00 15.93 -13.99
CA LYS A 77 -1.35 16.02 -12.57
C LYS A 77 -0.69 14.90 -11.77
N PRO A 78 0.61 15.04 -11.42
CA PRO A 78 1.37 13.95 -10.80
C PRO A 78 0.80 13.47 -9.47
N SER A 79 -0.01 14.27 -8.78
CA SER A 79 -0.72 13.86 -7.56
C SER A 79 -1.72 12.73 -7.80
N LYS A 80 -2.21 12.55 -9.04
CA LYS A 80 -3.10 11.44 -9.42
C LYS A 80 -2.22 10.26 -9.82
N ALA A 81 -1.97 9.39 -8.85
CA ALA A 81 -1.10 8.23 -9.01
C ALA A 81 -1.73 6.95 -8.48
N ARG A 82 -1.34 5.83 -9.08
CA ARG A 82 -1.70 4.46 -8.71
C ARG A 82 -0.44 3.68 -8.40
N ILE A 83 -0.53 2.81 -7.39
CA ILE A 83 0.54 1.89 -7.03
C ILE A 83 0.18 0.50 -7.60
N GLU A 84 1.11 -0.14 -8.29
CA GLU A 84 0.97 -1.52 -8.77
C GLU A 84 1.73 -2.47 -7.83
N LEU A 85 1.03 -3.48 -7.31
CA LEU A 85 1.52 -4.49 -6.37
C LEU A 85 1.01 -5.85 -6.80
#